data_AF-A0A930Z0Y0-F1
#
_entry.id   AF-A0A930Z0Y0-F1
#
_cell.length_a   1.000
_cell.length_b   1.000
_cell.length_c   1.000
_cell.angle_alpha   90.00
_cell.angle_beta   90.00
_cell.angle_gamma   90.00
#
_symmetry.space_group_name_H-M   'P 1'
#
loop_
_entity.id
_entity.type
_entity.pdbx_description
1 polymer ?
#
loop_
_entity_poly.entity_id
_entity_poly.type
_entity_poly.pdbx_seq_one_letter_code
_entity_poly.pdbx_strand_id
1 'polypeptide(L)'
;MGMPGLTPDSWIGHLYAQEMVNQGQRGFVLARIGASNDYPQQVYAAGPWSDHTSAIAFTGDAWGTWNTLAREVALTPDEATIGQPYVSDDIGSFLGAPGGAPQVPADLYAR
;
A
#
# COMPACT_ATOMS: atom_id res chain seq x y z
N MET A 1 -0.92 14.14 -19.25
CA MET A 1 -0.56 15.40 -18.55
C MET A 1 -0.46 15.07 -17.06
N GLY A 2 0.66 15.40 -16.40
CA GLY A 2 0.87 15.16 -14.97
C GLY A 2 0.43 16.34 -14.11
N MET A 3 0.41 16.15 -12.79
CA MET A 3 0.10 17.20 -11.81
C MET A 3 1.39 17.63 -11.08
N PRO A 4 1.78 18.92 -11.13
CA PRO A 4 2.97 19.41 -10.45
C PRO A 4 2.95 19.10 -8.95
N GLY A 5 4.08 18.61 -8.42
CA GLY A 5 4.21 18.26 -7.00
C GLY A 5 3.70 16.87 -6.63
N LEU A 6 3.15 16.11 -7.58
CA LEU A 6 2.78 14.70 -7.41
C LEU A 6 3.70 13.79 -8.23
N THR A 7 3.88 12.55 -7.77
CA THR A 7 4.43 11.52 -8.62
C THR A 7 3.41 11.13 -9.70
N PRO A 8 3.86 10.64 -10.88
CA PRO A 8 2.94 10.12 -11.89
C PRO A 8 2.01 9.03 -11.34
N ASP A 9 2.52 8.15 -10.48
CA ASP A 9 1.75 7.06 -9.88
C ASP A 9 0.62 7.60 -8.99
N SER A 10 0.95 8.54 -8.10
CA SER A 10 -0.04 9.16 -7.21
C SER A 10 -1.11 9.93 -8.00
N TRP A 11 -0.73 10.60 -9.08
CA TRP A 11 -1.68 11.30 -9.94
C TRP A 11 -2.63 10.35 -10.67
N ILE A 12 -2.10 9.24 -11.20
CA ILE A 12 -2.91 8.21 -11.86
C ILE A 12 -3.85 7.54 -10.86
N GLY A 13 -3.38 7.23 -9.65
CA GLY A 13 -4.20 6.69 -8.56
C GLY A 13 -5.39 7.60 -8.23
N HIS A 14 -5.15 8.90 -8.10
CA HIS A 14 -6.21 9.89 -7.91
C HIS A 14 -7.22 9.89 -9.07
N LEU A 15 -6.76 9.86 -10.32
CA LEU A 15 -7.66 9.86 -11.48
C LEU A 15 -8.54 8.60 -11.53
N TYR A 16 -8.03 7.42 -11.16
CA TYR A 16 -8.83 6.21 -11.05
C TYR A 16 -9.89 6.31 -9.95
N ALA A 17 -9.52 6.81 -8.77
CA ALA A 17 -10.49 7.04 -7.70
C ALA A 17 -11.56 8.06 -8.12
N GLN A 18 -11.16 9.16 -8.78
CA GLN A 18 -12.09 10.18 -9.28
C GLN A 18 -13.04 9.61 -10.35
N GLU A 19 -12.57 8.75 -11.23
CA GLU A 19 -13.40 8.10 -12.24
C GLU A 19 -14.48 7.21 -11.59
N MET A 20 -14.14 6.45 -10.55
CA MET A 20 -15.14 5.71 -9.78
C MET A 20 -16.19 6.63 -9.14
N VAL A 21 -15.77 7.78 -8.59
CA VAL A 21 -16.69 8.78 -8.05
C VAL A 21 -17.61 9.34 -9.14
N ASN A 22 -17.08 9.63 -10.34
CA ASN A 22 -17.87 10.10 -11.48
C ASN A 22 -18.93 9.08 -11.93
N GLN A 23 -18.68 7.79 -11.68
CA GLN A 23 -19.61 6.69 -11.93
C GLN A 23 -20.59 6.44 -10.76
N GLY A 24 -20.59 7.30 -9.74
CA GLY A 24 -21.47 7.18 -8.57
C GLY A 24 -21.02 6.11 -7.56
N GLN A 25 -19.76 5.69 -7.61
CA GLN A 25 -19.18 4.71 -6.68
C GLN A 25 -18.32 5.40 -5.61
N ARG A 26 -17.90 4.64 -4.59
CA ARG A 26 -16.84 5.07 -3.68
C ARG A 26 -15.49 4.83 -4.36
N GLY A 27 -14.77 5.91 -4.66
CA GLY A 27 -13.47 5.82 -5.33
C GLY A 27 -12.31 5.58 -4.38
N PHE A 28 -11.47 4.61 -4.72
CA PHE A 28 -10.18 4.36 -4.09
C PHE A 28 -9.31 3.49 -5.02
N VAL A 29 -8.02 3.43 -4.73
CA VAL A 29 -7.08 2.44 -5.29
C VAL A 29 -6.42 1.65 -4.17
N LEU A 30 -6.06 0.39 -4.42
CA LEU A 30 -5.13 -0.35 -3.55
C LEU A 30 -3.74 -0.19 -4.13
N ALA A 31 -2.81 0.41 -3.38
CA ALA A 31 -1.49 0.76 -3.91
C ALA A 31 -0.39 0.74 -2.85
N ARG A 32 0.85 0.55 -3.30
CA ARG A 32 2.04 0.95 -2.53
C ARG A 32 2.20 2.45 -2.68
N ILE A 33 1.96 3.18 -1.60
CA ILE A 33 1.97 4.65 -1.59
C ILE A 33 3.37 5.21 -1.29
N GLY A 34 3.62 6.46 -1.66
CA GLY A 34 4.88 7.14 -1.33
C GLY A 34 6.05 6.91 -2.33
N ALA A 35 5.75 6.28 -3.47
CA ALA A 35 6.66 5.92 -4.56
C ALA A 35 7.69 4.82 -4.21
N SER A 36 7.90 3.91 -5.17
CA SER A 36 9.04 2.98 -5.10
C SER A 36 10.33 3.71 -5.48
N ASN A 37 11.35 3.57 -4.64
CA ASN A 37 12.71 4.02 -4.94
C ASN A 37 13.63 2.85 -5.32
N ASP A 38 13.05 1.69 -5.61
CA ASP A 38 13.80 0.53 -6.09
C ASP A 38 14.01 0.69 -7.60
N TYR A 39 15.26 1.00 -7.98
CA TYR A 39 15.70 1.22 -9.36
C TYR A 39 14.93 2.32 -10.14
N PRO A 40 14.89 3.56 -9.63
CA PRO A 40 14.10 4.61 -10.26
C PRO A 40 14.71 5.01 -11.61
N GLN A 41 13.91 4.94 -12.67
CA GLN A 41 14.26 5.56 -13.95
C GLN A 41 14.29 7.08 -13.84
N GLN A 42 13.48 7.64 -12.93
CA GLN A 42 13.41 9.05 -12.62
C GLN A 42 12.92 9.25 -11.18
N VAL A 43 13.44 10.25 -10.49
CA VAL A 43 13.00 10.64 -9.14
C VAL A 43 11.97 11.76 -9.26
N TYR A 44 10.81 11.55 -8.67
CA TYR A 44 9.75 12.56 -8.57
C TYR A 44 9.63 13.05 -7.13
N ALA A 45 9.09 14.25 -6.93
CA ALA A 45 8.70 14.68 -5.61
C ALA A 45 7.56 13.77 -5.11
N ALA A 46 7.90 12.83 -4.24
CA ALA A 46 6.93 12.02 -3.53
C ALA A 46 6.29 12.91 -2.47
N GLY A 47 5.23 13.63 -2.84
CA GLY A 47 4.43 14.36 -1.87
C GLY A 47 3.99 13.39 -0.78
N PRO A 48 4.43 13.53 0.49
CA PRO A 48 4.29 12.45 1.48
C PRO A 48 2.84 12.09 1.81
N TRP A 49 1.90 12.97 1.46
CA TRP A 49 0.46 12.83 1.68
C TRP A 49 -0.35 12.71 0.39
N SER A 50 0.32 12.61 -0.77
CA SER A 50 -0.32 12.69 -2.08
C SER A 50 -1.37 11.61 -2.34
N ASP A 51 -1.14 10.42 -1.81
CA ASP A 51 -2.01 9.26 -2.00
C ASP A 51 -3.09 9.12 -0.91
N HIS A 52 -2.98 9.85 0.21
CA HIS A 52 -3.82 9.63 1.41
C HIS A 52 -5.32 9.90 1.16
N THR A 53 -5.66 10.61 0.09
CA THR A 53 -7.05 10.93 -0.29
C THR A 53 -7.68 9.92 -1.24
N SER A 54 -6.87 9.05 -1.85
CA SER A 54 -7.33 8.17 -2.94
C SER A 54 -6.87 6.71 -2.80
N ALA A 55 -5.90 6.41 -1.94
CA ALA A 55 -5.33 5.09 -1.81
C ALA A 55 -5.60 4.45 -0.45
N ILE A 56 -5.89 3.16 -0.49
CA ILE A 56 -5.63 2.22 0.60
C ILE A 56 -4.17 1.80 0.46
N ALA A 57 -3.36 2.11 1.48
CA ALA A 57 -1.96 1.73 1.53
C ALA A 57 -1.83 0.21 1.71
N PHE A 58 -0.86 -0.39 1.03
CA PHE A 58 -0.53 -1.80 1.18
C PHE A 58 0.99 -1.99 1.35
N THR A 59 1.39 -2.81 2.32
CA THR A 59 2.79 -3.06 2.68
C THR A 59 3.61 -3.74 1.60
N GLY A 60 2.97 -4.43 0.65
CA GLY A 60 3.65 -5.06 -0.48
C GLY A 60 4.10 -6.48 -0.21
N ASP A 61 5.19 -6.87 -0.89
CA ASP A 61 5.66 -8.26 -0.90
C ASP A 61 6.37 -8.60 0.41
N ALA A 62 5.63 -9.16 1.36
CA ALA A 62 6.16 -9.53 2.66
C ALA A 62 6.32 -11.05 2.80
N TRP A 63 7.35 -11.48 3.55
CA TRP A 63 7.49 -12.87 4.02
C TRP A 63 6.56 -13.14 5.21
N GLY A 64 5.98 -14.33 5.26
CA GLY A 64 5.08 -14.74 6.32
C GLY A 64 5.83 -15.18 7.57
N THR A 65 6.04 -14.23 8.47
CA THR A 65 6.66 -14.47 9.79
C THR A 65 5.85 -13.79 10.88
N TRP A 66 6.01 -14.26 12.12
CA TRP A 66 5.44 -13.59 13.30
C TRP A 66 5.91 -12.13 13.44
N ASN A 67 7.13 -11.82 13.02
CA ASN A 67 7.66 -10.45 13.04
C ASN A 67 6.99 -9.57 11.99
N THR A 68 6.69 -10.13 10.80
CA THR A 68 5.95 -9.43 9.76
C THR A 68 4.54 -9.09 10.24
N LEU A 69 3.81 -10.09 10.76
CA LEU A 69 2.47 -9.87 11.33
C LEU A 69 2.49 -8.80 12.43
N ALA A 70 3.45 -8.87 13.36
CA ALA A 70 3.59 -7.86 14.40
C ALA A 70 3.86 -6.45 13.84
N ARG A 71 4.62 -6.35 12.75
CA ARG A 71 4.90 -5.08 12.07
C ARG A 71 3.66 -4.52 11.38
N GLU A 72 2.91 -5.34 10.66
CA GLU A 72 1.66 -4.97 9.98
C GLU A 72 0.60 -4.46 10.98
N VAL A 73 0.44 -5.18 12.09
CA VAL A 73 -0.44 -4.76 13.21
C VAL A 73 -0.02 -3.41 13.80
N ALA A 74 1.27 -3.16 13.96
CA ALA A 74 1.77 -1.89 14.47
C ALA A 74 1.69 -0.75 13.44
N LEU A 75 1.79 -1.06 12.14
CA LEU A 75 1.81 -0.08 11.07
C LEU A 75 0.46 0.63 10.93
N THR A 76 -0.66 -0.08 11.04
CA THR A 76 -2.00 0.49 10.89
C THR A 76 -2.23 1.72 11.80
N PRO A 77 -2.00 1.67 13.12
CA PRO A 77 -2.13 2.86 13.97
C PRO A 77 -1.03 3.90 13.72
N ASP A 78 0.18 3.52 13.33
CA ASP A 78 1.26 4.46 12.98
C ASP A 78 0.89 5.32 11.77
N GLU A 79 0.41 4.70 10.68
CA GLU A 79 -0.04 5.37 9.45
C GLU A 79 -1.26 6.26 9.71
N ALA A 80 -2.18 5.83 10.58
CA ALA A 80 -3.30 6.65 10.98
C ALA A 80 -2.85 7.99 11.63
N THR A 81 -1.70 8.01 12.32
CA THR A 81 -1.19 9.25 12.94
C THR A 81 -0.74 10.30 11.93
N ILE A 82 -0.43 9.90 10.68
CA ILE A 82 -0.07 10.81 9.59
C ILE A 82 -1.23 11.04 8.61
N GLY A 83 -2.45 10.63 8.99
CA GLY A 83 -3.65 10.81 8.18
C GLY A 83 -3.78 9.81 7.05
N GLN A 84 -3.14 8.63 7.15
CA GLN A 84 -3.43 7.47 6.30
C GLN A 84 -4.14 6.38 7.13
N PRO A 85 -5.47 6.49 7.31
CA PRO A 85 -6.22 5.53 8.13
C PRO A 85 -6.55 4.22 7.38
N TYR A 86 -6.34 4.16 6.06
CA TYR A 86 -6.65 2.99 5.25
C TYR A 86 -5.37 2.24 4.88
N VAL A 87 -5.03 1.24 5.68
CA VAL A 87 -3.91 0.33 5.48
C VAL A 87 -4.44 -1.09 5.34
N SER A 88 -3.84 -1.87 4.46
CA SER A 88 -4.12 -3.29 4.22
C SER A 88 -2.80 -4.05 4.11
N ASP A 89 -2.87 -5.37 4.28
CA ASP A 89 -1.75 -6.31 4.20
C ASP A 89 -2.20 -7.63 3.54
N ASP A 90 -1.25 -8.43 3.05
CA ASP A 90 -1.53 -9.70 2.41
C ASP A 90 -1.71 -10.76 3.48
N ILE A 91 -2.96 -11.18 3.71
CA ILE A 91 -3.29 -12.20 4.71
C ILE A 91 -2.63 -13.52 4.32
N GLY A 92 -1.73 -14.01 5.18
CA GLY A 92 -0.96 -15.22 4.93
C GLY A 92 0.30 -15.02 4.09
N SER A 93 0.68 -13.77 3.77
CA SER A 93 1.88 -13.35 3.04
C SER A 93 1.88 -13.58 1.52
N PHE A 94 2.46 -12.62 0.79
CA PHE A 94 2.74 -12.71 -0.64
C PHE A 94 3.85 -13.73 -0.96
N LEU A 95 4.96 -13.66 -0.23
CA LEU A 95 6.16 -14.49 -0.48
C LEU A 95 6.07 -15.88 0.15
N GLY A 96 5.03 -16.14 0.97
CA GLY A 96 4.88 -17.36 1.75
C GLY A 96 5.84 -17.43 2.93
N ALA A 97 6.11 -18.64 3.44
CA ALA A 97 7.06 -18.78 4.55
C ALA A 97 8.51 -18.58 4.07
N PRO A 98 9.41 -18.06 4.93
CA PRO A 98 10.83 -17.93 4.61
C PRO A 98 11.42 -19.22 4.01
N GLY A 99 12.21 -19.07 2.94
CA GLY A 99 12.71 -20.21 2.17
C GLY A 99 11.85 -20.58 0.97
N GLY A 100 10.77 -19.83 0.70
CA GLY A 100 9.96 -19.95 -0.51
C GLY A 100 8.88 -21.03 -0.44
N ALA A 101 8.49 -21.45 0.77
CA ALA A 101 7.35 -22.33 0.91
C ALA A 101 6.07 -21.55 0.58
N PRO A 102 5.16 -22.07 -0.28
CA PRO A 102 4.05 -21.30 -0.82
C PRO A 102 2.94 -20.99 0.21
N GLN A 103 2.99 -21.58 1.41
CA GLN A 103 2.05 -21.29 2.50
C GLN A 103 2.82 -21.05 3.81
N VAL A 104 2.24 -20.19 4.65
CA VAL A 104 2.66 -20.02 6.04
C VAL A 104 2.13 -21.15 6.93
N PRO A 105 2.78 -21.42 8.08
CA PRO A 105 2.23 -22.30 9.10
C PRO A 105 0.78 -21.96 9.46
N ALA A 106 -0.06 -22.97 9.69
CA ALA A 106 -1.49 -22.79 9.92
C ALA A 106 -1.80 -21.93 11.16
N ASP A 107 -0.94 -21.98 12.18
CA ASP A 107 -1.06 -21.16 13.39
C ASP A 107 -0.76 -19.68 13.12
N LEU A 108 0.11 -19.37 12.16
CA LEU A 108 0.34 -18.01 11.67
C LEU A 108 -0.81 -17.55 10.76
N TYR A 109 -1.30 -18.40 9.86
CA TYR A 109 -2.44 -18.05 8.97
C TYR A 109 -3.74 -17.75 9.73
N ALA A 110 -3.94 -18.39 10.88
CA ALA A 110 -5.15 -18.25 11.69
C ALA A 110 -5.15 -17.02 12.62
N ARG A 111 -4.16 -16.13 12.51
CA ARG A 111 -4.07 -14.88 13.27
C ARG A 111 -4.38 -13.69 12.39
#